data_AF-A0A450YYN9-F1
#
_entry.id   AF-A0A450YYN9-F1
#
_cell.length_a   1.000
_cell.length_b   1.000
_cell.length_c   1.000
_cell.angle_alpha   90.00
_cell.angle_beta   90.00
_cell.angle_gamma   90.00
#
_symmetry.space_group_name_H-M   'P 1'
#
loop_
_entity.id
_entity.type
_entity.pdbx_description
1 polymer ?
#
loop_
_entity_poly.entity_id
_entity_poly.type
_entity_poly.pdbx_seq_one_letter_code
_entity_poly.pdbx_strand_id
1 'polypeptide(L)' 'FVERLWRTVKYEDIYLNDYGSVLELEKGLDKYFRFYNQERPHSALGGRTPFETHRTGGGGTRVDGRHVDKA' A
#
# COMPACT_ATOMS: atom_id res chain seq x y z
N PHE A 1 9.09 6.43 -2.56
CA PHE A 1 7.87 5.77 -2.02
C PHE A 1 6.94 6.78 -1.36
N VAL A 2 7.43 7.58 -0.40
CA VAL A 2 6.62 8.58 0.33
C VAL A 2 6.01 9.65 -0.59
N GLU A 3 6.74 10.16 -1.58
CA GLU A 3 6.23 11.21 -2.49
C GLU A 3 5.02 10.74 -3.32
N ARG A 4 5.08 9.52 -3.88
CA ARG A 4 3.97 8.96 -4.66
C ARG A 4 2.76 8.63 -3.79
N LEU A 5 2.99 8.18 -2.55
CA LEU A 5 1.93 8.00 -1.56
C LEU A 5 1.18 9.31 -1.30
N TRP A 6 1.90 10.37 -0.95
CA TRP A 6 1.27 11.66 -0.65
C TRP A 6 0.56 12.29 -1.84
N ARG A 7 1.07 12.10 -3.05
CA ARG A 7 0.33 12.49 -4.26
C ARG A 7 -1.02 11.78 -4.32
N THR A 8 -1.04 10.46 -4.16
CA THR A 8 -2.28 9.68 -4.18
C THR A 8 -3.25 10.10 -3.09
N VAL A 9 -2.79 10.22 -1.83
CA VAL A 9 -3.64 10.65 -0.69
C VAL A 9 -4.29 12.02 -0.97
N LYS A 10 -3.53 12.98 -1.50
CA LYS A 10 -4.07 14.31 -1.78
C LYS A 10 -5.20 14.28 -2.81
N TYR A 11 -5.01 13.57 -3.91
CA TYR A 11 -5.96 13.57 -5.02
C TYR A 11 -7.15 12.62 -4.82
N GLU A 12 -6.96 11.50 -4.12
CA GLU A 12 -8.01 10.49 -3.94
C GLU A 12 -8.82 10.70 -2.64
N ASP A 13 -8.36 11.55 -1.72
CA ASP A 13 -9.00 11.76 -0.42
C ASP A 13 -9.09 13.24 -0.03
N ILE A 14 -7.96 13.90 0.25
CA ILE A 14 -7.96 15.24 0.87
C ILE A 14 -8.69 16.27 0.01
N TYR A 15 -8.40 16.34 -1.29
CA TYR A 15 -9.03 17.32 -2.20
C TYR A 15 -10.47 16.99 -2.55
N LEU A 16 -10.92 15.75 -2.33
CA LEU A 16 -12.30 15.34 -2.61
C LEU A 16 -13.22 15.54 -1.41
N ASN A 17 -12.71 15.32 -0.21
CA ASN A 17 -13.51 15.36 1.02
C ASN A 17 -13.56 16.73 1.70
N ASP A 18 -12.67 17.67 1.33
CA ASP A 18 -12.64 19.06 1.84
C ASP A 18 -12.92 19.17 3.35
N TYR A 19 -12.12 18.47 4.15
CA TYR A 19 -12.37 18.34 5.59
C TYR A 19 -12.43 19.69 6.30
N GLY A 20 -13.50 19.93 7.05
CA GLY A 20 -13.76 21.20 7.73
C GLY A 20 -12.97 21.41 9.02
N SER A 21 -12.32 20.36 9.53
CA SER A 21 -11.52 20.42 10.76
C SER A 21 -10.37 19.41 10.74
N VAL A 22 -9.34 19.67 11.56
CA VAL A 22 -8.22 18.74 11.75
C VAL A 22 -8.70 17.39 12.30
N LEU A 23 -9.67 17.38 13.22
CA LEU A 23 -10.22 16.15 13.77
C LEU A 23 -10.92 15.28 12.71
N GLU A 24 -11.64 15.90 11.77
CA GLU A 24 -12.25 15.18 10.66
C GLU A 24 -11.20 14.66 9.67
N LEU A 25 -10.18 15.47 9.37
CA LEU A 25 -9.05 15.06 8.54
C LEU A 25 -8.34 13.84 9.15
N GLU A 26 -8.06 13.83 10.45
CA GLU A 26 -7.40 12.69 11.12
C GLU A 26 -8.21 11.40 10.99
N LYS A 27 -9.53 11.47 11.21
CA LYS A 27 -10.43 10.32 11.04
C LYS A 27 -10.49 9.86 9.58
N GLY A 28 -10.52 10.79 8.65
CA GLY A 28 -10.47 10.53 7.20
C GLY A 28 -9.19 9.80 6.80
N LEU A 29 -8.05 10.32 7.24
CA LEU A 29 -6.75 9.72 6.96
C LEU A 29 -6.60 8.33 7.58
N ASP A 30 -7.04 8.10 8.83
CA ASP A 30 -7.02 6.76 9.43
C ASP A 30 -7.80 5.75 8.55
N LYS A 31 -9.01 6.14 8.12
CA LYS A 31 -9.83 5.31 7.22
C LYS A 31 -9.12 5.07 5.88
N TYR A 32 -8.57 6.12 5.26
CA TYR A 32 -7.90 6.03 3.98
C TYR A 32 -6.67 5.12 4.05
N PHE A 33 -5.83 5.27 5.07
CA PHE A 33 -4.62 4.46 5.22
C PHE A 33 -4.93 3.00 5.56
N ARG A 34 -6.01 2.71 6.30
CA ARG A 34 -6.47 1.32 6.48
C ARG A 34 -6.79 0.68 5.13
N PHE A 35 -7.60 1.35 4.31
CA PHE A 35 -7.93 0.90 2.96
C PHE A 35 -6.68 0.74 2.08
N TYR A 36 -5.84 1.76 2.01
CA TYR A 36 -4.63 1.76 1.18
C TYR A 36 -3.68 0.60 1.53
N ASN A 37 -3.51 0.32 2.83
CA ASN A 37 -2.57 -0.67 3.33
C ASN A 37 -3.11 -2.10 3.32
N GLN A 38 -4.42 -2.29 3.55
CA GLN A 38 -4.98 -3.62 3.80
C GLN A 38 -5.85 -4.14 2.66
N GLU A 39 -6.44 -3.24 1.86
CA GLU A 39 -7.48 -3.62 0.89
C GLU A 39 -7.07 -3.29 -0.55
N ARG A 40 -6.34 -2.19 -0.77
CA ARG A 40 -5.98 -1.74 -2.13
C ARG A 40 -4.84 -2.60 -2.71
N PRO A 41 -5.05 -3.33 -3.81
CA PRO A 41 -3.97 -4.01 -4.53
C PRO A 41 -3.13 -3.00 -5.31
N HIS A 42 -1.80 -3.15 -5.27
CA HIS A 42 -0.89 -2.24 -5.98
C HIS A 42 -0.15 -3.00 -7.09
N SER A 43 -0.21 -2.51 -8.32
CA SER A 43 0.48 -3.12 -9.47
C SER A 43 1.99 -3.20 -9.25
N ALA A 44 2.60 -2.18 -8.62
CA ALA A 44 4.01 -2.18 -8.24
C ALA A 44 4.38 -3.27 -7.23
N LEU A 45 3.40 -3.85 -6.52
CA LEU A 45 3.57 -4.95 -5.57
C LEU A 45 3.11 -6.31 -6.13
N GLY A 46 2.89 -6.39 -7.45
CA GLY A 46 2.36 -7.59 -8.11
C GLY A 46 0.90 -7.87 -7.75
N GLY A 47 0.11 -6.84 -7.51
CA GLY A 47 -1.31 -6.97 -7.13
C GLY A 47 -1.54 -7.23 -5.63
N ARG A 48 -0.48 -7.28 -4.83
CA ARG A 48 -0.58 -7.40 -3.37
C ARG A 48 -0.82 -6.05 -2.69
N THR A 49 -1.31 -6.09 -1.47
CA THR A 49 -1.40 -4.93 -0.61
C THR A 49 -0.06 -4.65 0.10
N PRO A 50 0.17 -3.41 0.59
CA PRO A 50 1.36 -3.10 1.37
C PRO A 50 1.48 -4.00 2.59
N PHE A 51 0.36 -4.26 3.28
CA PHE A 51 0.33 -5.15 4.45
C PHE A 51 0.79 -6.57 4.11
N GLU A 52 0.29 -7.16 3.01
CA GLU A 52 0.72 -8.49 2.56
C GLU A 52 2.22 -8.54 2.25
N THR A 53 2.75 -7.48 1.65
CA THR A 53 4.17 -7.38 1.31
C THR A 53 5.05 -7.28 2.56
N HIS A 54 4.66 -6.49 3.56
CA HIS A 54 5.39 -6.41 4.83
C HIS A 54 5.34 -7.73 5.62
N ARG A 55 4.18 -8.40 5.64
CA ARG A 55 4.02 -9.69 6.29
C ARG A 55 4.85 -10.80 5.63
N THR A 56 5.01 -10.75 4.30
CA THR A 56 5.81 -11.74 3.55
C THR A 56 7.30 -11.37 3.48
N GLY A 57 7.65 -10.09 3.59
CA GLY A 57 9.01 -9.56 3.52
C GLY A 57 9.80 -9.55 4.84
N GLY A 58 9.19 -9.96 5.96
CA GLY A 58 9.88 -10.13 7.25
C GLY A 58 10.73 -11.41 7.37
N GLY A 59 10.70 -12.28 6.36
CA GLY A 59 11.60 -13.43 6.23
C GLY A 59 12.61 -13.18 5.12
N GLY A 60 13.89 -13.00 5.50
CA GLY A 60 14.98 -12.85 4.56
C GLY A 60 14.98 -13.94 3.47
N THR A 61 15.35 -13.52 2.27
CA THR A 61 15.90 -14.31 1.16
C THR A 61 15.63 -15.81 1.22
N ARG A 62 14.58 -16.29 0.53
CA ARG A 62 14.59 -17.66 -0.01
C ARG A 62 15.05 -17.56 -1.46
N VAL A 63 16.33 -17.86 -1.68
CA VAL A 63 16.84 -18.26 -2.99
C VAL A 63 16.17 -19.59 -3.33
N ASP A 64 15.08 -19.57 -4.09
CA ASP A 64 14.51 -20.81 -4.63
C ASP A 64 15.19 -21.09 -5.97
N GLY A 65 16.26 -21.89 -5.89
CA GLY A 65 16.93 -22.45 -7.04
C GLY A 65 16.02 -23.45 -7.73
N ARG A 66 15.27 -23.00 -8.75
CA ARG A 66 14.65 -23.93 -9.69
C ARG A 66 15.67 -24.37 -10.75
N HIS A 67 16.11 -25.59 -10.54
CA HIS A 67 16.71 -26.52 -11.48
C HIS A 67 15.99 -26.48 -12.83
N VAL A 68 16.77 -26.28 -13.90
CA VAL A 68 16.33 -26.43 -15.28
C VAL A 68 16.55 -27.89 -15.68
N ASP A 69 15.51 -28.71 -15.59
CA ASP A 69 15.48 -29.97 -16.33
C ASP A 69 15.15 -29.67 -17.79
N LYS A 70 16.18 -29.71 -18.64
CA LYS A 70 16.01 -29.94 -20.08
C LYS A 70 15.85 -31.44 -20.29
N ALA A 71 14.70 -31.84 -20.85
CA ALA A 71 14.52 -33.08 -21.61
C ALA A 71 14.31 -32.71 -23.08
#